data_AF-A0A6V7KLI2-F1
#
_entry.id   AF-A0A6V7KLI2-F1
#
_cell.length_a   1.000
_cell.length_b   1.000
_cell.length_c   1.000
_cell.angle_alpha   90.00
_cell.angle_beta   90.00
_cell.angle_gamma   90.00
#
_symmetry.space_group_name_H-M   'P 1'
#
loop_
_entity.id
_entity.type
_entity.pdbx_description
1 polymer ?
#
loop_
_entity_poly.entity_id
_entity_poly.type
_entity_poly.pdbx_seq_one_letter_code
_entity_poly.pdbx_strand_id
1 'polypeptide(L)' 'EKKEEIPKCEVDGKIYKAGEFFTSRENSRIECYCGAGWK' A
#
# COMPACT_ATOMS: atom_id res chain seq x y z
N GLU A 1 13.13 -0.70 -21.41
CA GLU A 1 11.79 -0.95 -20.87
C GLU A 1 11.58 -0.11 -19.61
N LYS A 2 10.65 0.85 -19.61
CA LYS A 2 10.26 1.54 -18.36
C LYS A 2 9.26 0.63 -17.68
N LYS A 3 9.67 -0.10 -16.64
CA LYS A 3 8.72 -0.77 -15.75
C LYS A 3 7.84 0.34 -15.16
N GLU A 4 6.60 0.41 -15.61
CA GLU A 4 5.57 1.22 -14.95
C GLU A 4 5.51 0.73 -13.51
N GLU A 5 6.11 1.50 -12.59
CA GLU A 5 6.05 1.21 -11.18
C GLU A 5 4.60 1.46 -10.76
N ILE A 6 3.81 0.39 -10.81
CA ILE A 6 2.46 0.35 -10.25
C ILE A 6 2.57 0.95 -8.85
N PRO A 7 1.76 1.98 -8.51
CA PRO A 7 1.82 2.60 -7.21
C PRO A 7 1.67 1.52 -6.13
N LYS A 8 2.64 1.49 -5.24
CA LYS A 8 2.79 0.48 -4.20
C LYS A 8 3.08 1.19 -2.89
N CYS A 9 2.39 0.79 -1.84
CA CYS A 9 2.63 1.30 -0.50
C CYS A 9 3.57 0.34 0.21
N GLU A 10 4.65 0.83 0.78
CA GLU A 10 5.49 0.05 1.68
C GLU A 10 5.14 0.41 3.11
N VAL A 11 4.57 -0.55 3.85
CA VAL A 11 4.23 -0.39 5.27
C VAL A 11 4.79 -1.57 6.04
N ASP A 12 5.53 -1.31 7.12
CA ASP A 12 6.19 -2.33 7.94
C ASP A 12 7.10 -3.30 7.14
N GLY A 13 7.70 -2.82 6.03
CA GLY A 13 8.51 -3.65 5.13
C GLY A 13 7.70 -4.60 4.24
N LYS A 14 6.37 -4.50 4.24
CA LYS A 14 5.47 -5.18 3.29
C LYS A 14 5.06 -4.22 2.18
N ILE A 15 5.05 -4.73 0.96
CA ILE A 15 4.63 -3.98 -0.22
C ILE A 15 3.18 -4.33 -0.54
N TYR A 16 2.31 -3.33 -0.52
CA TYR A 16 0.90 -3.40 -0.88
C TYR A 16 0.69 -2.76 -2.23
N LYS A 17 -0.17 -3.35 -3.07
CA LYS A 17 -0.51 -2.78 -4.37
C LYS A 17 -1.55 -1.68 -4.19
N ALA A 18 -1.51 -0.68 -5.07
CA ALA A 18 -2.59 0.28 -5.18
C ALA A 18 -3.96 -0.40 -5.30
N GLY A 19 -4.91 0.07 -4.49
CA GLY A 19 -6.25 -0.49 -4.38
C GLY A 19 -6.41 -1.55 -3.29
N GLU A 20 -5.32 -2.06 -2.71
CA GLU A 20 -5.38 -3.04 -1.62
C GLU A 20 -5.73 -2.38 -0.29
N PHE A 21 -6.58 -3.07 0.48
CA PHE A 21 -6.80 -2.80 1.89
C PHE A 21 -5.94 -3.74 2.71
N PHE A 22 -5.32 -3.23 3.76
CA PHE A 22 -4.48 -4.02 4.66
C PHE A 22 -4.54 -3.50 6.08
N THR A 23 -4.29 -4.37 7.04
CA THR A 23 -4.12 -3.98 8.45
C THR A 23 -2.63 -3.83 8.76
N SER A 24 -2.27 -2.70 9.37
CA SER A 24 -0.90 -2.46 9.82
C SER A 24 -0.58 -3.38 11.00
N ARG A 25 0.66 -3.87 11.09
CA ARG A 25 1.03 -4.86 12.12
C ARG A 25 0.94 -4.28 13.53
N GLU A 26 1.26 -2.99 13.66
CA GLU A 26 1.20 -2.26 14.91
C GLU A 26 -0.23 -2.01 15.41
N ASN A 27 -1.21 -1.97 14.49
CA ASN A 27 -2.59 -1.72 14.84
C ASN A 27 -3.52 -2.58 13.98
N SER A 28 -3.77 -3.81 14.43
CA SER A 28 -4.75 -4.72 13.82
C SER A 28 -6.19 -4.20 13.85
N ARG A 29 -6.44 -3.04 14.50
CA ARG A 29 -7.73 -2.34 14.51
C ARG A 29 -7.86 -1.24 13.47
N ILE A 30 -6.79 -0.91 12.74
CA ILE A 30 -6.79 0.12 11.72
C ILE A 30 -6.68 -0.56 10.36
N GLU A 31 -7.73 -0.42 9.56
CA GLU A 31 -7.71 -0.78 8.14
C GLU A 31 -7.10 0.37 7.36
N CYS A 32 -5.97 0.09 6.71
CA CYS A 32 -5.26 1.01 5.84
C CYS A 32 -5.61 0.69 4.39
N TYR A 33 -5.76 1.75 3.59
CA TYR A 33 -5.99 1.64 2.16
C TYR A 33 -4.74 2.12 1.42
N CYS A 34 -4.17 1.28 0.57
CA CYS A 34 -3.12 1.70 -0.34
C CYS A 34 -3.75 2.47 -1.51
N GLY A 35 -3.91 3.77 -1.37
CA GLY A 35 -4.36 4.63 -2.47
C GLY A 35 -3.28 4.74 -3.54
N ALA A 36 -3.62 4.42 -4.80
CA ALA A 36 -2.87 4.94 -5.94
C ALA A 36 -2.90 6.46 -5.82
N GLY A 37 -1.74 7.08 -5.63
CA GLY A 37 -1.60 8.45 -5.14
C GLY A 37 -2.64 9.42 -5.70
N TRP A 38 -3.34 10.10 -4.79
CA TRP A 38 -3.90 11.41 -5.11
C TRP A 38 -2.75 12.31 -5.58
N LYS A 39 -2.96 12.98 -6.72
CA LYS A 39 -2.04 13.99 -7.26
C LYS A 39 -1.93 15.20 -6.35
#